data_AF-A0A2E8U0C6-F1
#
_entry.id   AF-A0A2E8U0C6-F1
#
_cell.length_a   1.000
_cell.length_b   1.000
_cell.length_c   1.000
_cell.angle_alpha   90.00
_cell.angle_beta   90.00
_cell.angle_gamma   90.00
#
_symmetry.space_group_name_H-M   'P 1'
#
loop_
_entity.id
_entity.type
_entity.pdbx_description
1 polymer ?
#
loop_
_entity_poly.entity_id
_entity_poly.type
_entity_poly.pdbx_seq_one_letter_code
_entity_poly.pdbx_strand_id
1 'polypeptide(L)' 'GEQITRDRDAYQYLVESIRKFPNQAHFAKMISETGLAQVDFRNLTGGIAAIHSAWRI' A
#
# COMPACT_ATOMS: atom_id res chain seq x y z
N GLY A 1 28.35 -9.86 13.70
CA GLY A 1 27.86 -10.60 12.53
C GLY A 1 26.36 -10.41 12.30
N GLU A 2 25.52 -10.53 13.32
CA GLU A 2 24.05 -10.57 13.15
C GLU A 2 23.33 -9.25 12.91
N GLN A 3 23.83 -8.10 13.40
CA GLN A 3 23.10 -6.83 13.28
C GLN A 3 22.91 -6.40 11.80
N ILE A 4 23.88 -6.69 10.93
CA ILE A 4 23.84 -6.31 9.51
C ILE A 4 22.86 -7.18 8.71
N THR A 5 22.69 -8.46 9.10
CA THR A 5 21.79 -9.39 8.41
C THR A 5 20.32 -9.05 8.64
N ARG A 6 19.94 -8.66 9.87
CA ARG A 6 18.55 -8.28 10.19
C ARG A 6 18.09 -7.05 9.41
N ASP A 7 18.97 -6.05 9.27
CA ASP A 7 18.66 -4.87 8.47
C ASP A 7 18.50 -5.23 6.99
N ARG A 8 19.40 -6.05 6.45
CA ARG A 8 19.34 -6.47 5.04
C ARG A 8 18.04 -7.20 4.70
N ASP A 9 17.62 -8.13 5.54
CA ASP A 9 16.38 -8.88 5.31
C ASP A 9 15.14 -7.98 5.43
N ALA A 10 15.15 -7.03 6.38
CA ALA A 10 14.09 -6.04 6.51
C ALA A 10 13.98 -5.11 5.29
N TYR A 11 15.10 -4.61 4.77
CA TYR A 11 15.12 -3.79 3.55
C TYR A 11 14.71 -4.60 2.32
N GLN A 12 15.15 -5.86 2.20
CA GLN A 12 14.72 -6.77 1.14
C GLN A 12 13.21 -6.96 1.17
N TYR A 13 12.64 -7.22 2.36
CA TYR A 13 11.20 -7.37 2.55
C TYR A 13 10.44 -6.08 2.19
N LEU A 14 10.95 -4.92 2.59
CA LEU A 14 10.33 -3.64 2.26
C LEU A 14 10.22 -3.45 0.73
N VAL A 15 11.30 -3.67 -0.01
CA VAL A 15 11.28 -3.51 -1.48
C VAL A 15 10.32 -4.50 -2.13
N GLU A 16 10.36 -5.76 -1.70
CA GLU A 16 9.50 -6.81 -2.26
C GLU A 16 8.02 -6.60 -1.93
N SER A 17 7.70 -6.13 -0.72
CA SER A 17 6.33 -5.80 -0.33
C SER A 17 5.77 -4.62 -1.13
N ILE A 18 6.56 -3.54 -1.33
CA ILE A 18 6.15 -2.39 -2.16
C ILE A 18 5.86 -2.84 -3.59
N ARG A 19 6.71 -3.70 -4.16
CA ARG A 19 6.51 -4.23 -5.53
C ARG A 19 5.26 -5.09 -5.68
N LYS A 20 4.92 -5.87 -4.66
CA LYS A 20 3.73 -6.74 -4.65
C LYS A 20 2.46 -5.98 -4.30
N PHE A 21 2.58 -4.80 -3.68
CA PHE A 21 1.43 -4.01 -3.30
C PHE A 21 0.66 -3.56 -4.56
N PRO A 22 -0.67 -3.68 -4.58
CA PRO A 22 -1.48 -3.28 -5.73
C PRO A 22 -1.37 -1.77 -5.98
N ASN A 23 -1.49 -1.37 -7.25
CA ASN A 23 -1.59 0.05 -7.59
C ASN A 23 -2.86 0.68 -6.98
N GLN A 24 -2.92 2.01 -6.98
CA GLN A 24 -3.94 2.75 -6.23
C GLN A 24 -5.36 2.44 -6.69
N ALA A 25 -5.58 2.31 -8.00
CA ALA A 25 -6.89 1.99 -8.57
C ALA A 25 -7.32 0.56 -8.23
N HIS A 26 -6.40 -0.42 -8.32
CA HIS A 26 -6.68 -1.80 -7.96
C HIS A 26 -6.97 -1.92 -6.46
N PHE A 27 -6.20 -1.25 -5.61
CA PHE A 27 -6.43 -1.23 -4.17
C PHE A 27 -7.78 -0.58 -3.82
N ALA A 28 -8.14 0.53 -4.46
CA ALA A 28 -9.45 1.17 -4.29
C ALA A 28 -10.59 0.22 -4.68
N LYS A 29 -10.44 -0.55 -5.77
CA LYS A 29 -11.43 -1.56 -6.15
C LYS A 29 -11.58 -2.64 -5.08
N MET A 30 -10.47 -3.16 -4.55
CA MET A 30 -10.52 -4.14 -3.47
C MET A 30 -11.22 -3.59 -2.22
N ILE A 31 -11.01 -2.31 -1.87
CA ILE A 31 -11.75 -1.67 -0.77
C ILE A 31 -13.26 -1.63 -1.07
N SER A 32 -13.67 -1.25 -2.27
CA SER A 32 -15.09 -1.21 -2.67
C SER A 32 -15.77 -2.58 -2.59
N GLU A 33 -15.02 -3.66 -2.83
CA GLU A 33 -15.52 -5.05 -2.73
C GLU A 33 -15.79 -5.49 -1.28
N THR A 34 -15.31 -4.75 -0.28
CA THR A 34 -15.54 -5.05 1.15
C THR A 34 -16.87 -4.51 1.71
N GLY A 35 -17.69 -3.86 0.88
CA GLY A 35 -18.96 -3.24 1.31
C GLY A 35 -18.79 -1.81 1.86
N LEU A 36 -17.62 -1.21 1.69
CA LEU A 36 -17.39 0.22 1.87
C LEU A 36 -17.77 0.96 0.57
N ALA A 37 -18.26 2.19 0.71
CA ALA A 37 -18.68 3.05 -0.39
C ALA A 37 -17.86 4.34 -0.45
N GLN A 38 -18.02 5.09 -1.56
CA GLN A 38 -17.30 6.35 -1.81
C GLN A 38 -15.78 6.19 -1.61
N VAL A 39 -15.23 5.14 -2.20
CA VAL A 39 -13.80 4.89 -2.15
C VAL A 39 -13.08 5.86 -3.08
N ASP A 40 -12.12 6.58 -2.53
CA ASP A 40 -11.24 7.48 -3.28
C ASP A 40 -9.80 7.37 -2.77
N PHE A 41 -8.85 7.87 -3.56
CA PHE A 41 -7.46 7.94 -3.15
C PHE A 41 -6.78 9.22 -3.62
N ARG A 42 -5.84 9.70 -2.81
CA ARG A 42 -4.99 10.84 -3.13
C ARG A 42 -3.53 10.44 -3.18
N ASN A 43 -2.90 10.67 -4.32
CA ASN A 43 -1.46 10.46 -4.49
C ASN A 43 -0.67 11.53 -3.74
N LEU A 44 0.41 11.08 -3.12
CA LEU A 44 1.44 11.88 -2.46
C LEU A 44 2.75 11.72 -3.23
N THR A 45 3.53 12.80 -3.32
CA THR A 45 4.86 12.81 -3.93
C THR A 45 4.89 12.14 -5.32
N GLY A 46 3.95 12.51 -6.19
CA GLY A 46 3.87 11.97 -7.56
C GLY A 46 3.43 10.50 -7.66
N GLY A 47 2.88 9.91 -6.58
CA GLY A 47 2.38 8.53 -6.57
C GLY A 47 3.28 7.53 -5.86
N ILE A 48 4.37 7.98 -5.23
CA ILE A 48 5.23 7.13 -4.37
C ILE A 48 4.42 6.55 -3.19
N ALA A 49 3.51 7.35 -2.63
CA ALA A 49 2.57 6.94 -1.61
C ALA A 49 1.16 7.45 -1.94
N ALA A 50 0.13 6.87 -1.33
CA ALA A 50 -1.24 7.33 -1.47
C ALA A 50 -2.00 7.18 -0.15
N ILE A 51 -2.98 8.05 0.06
CA ILE A 51 -3.97 7.92 1.14
C ILE A 51 -5.28 7.46 0.50
N HIS A 52 -5.80 6.32 0.95
CA HIS A 52 -7.12 5.82 0.55
C HIS A 52 -8.15 6.15 1.64
N SER A 53 -9.32 6.63 1.22
CA SER A 53 -10.44 6.95 2.09
C SER A 53 -11.72 6.27 1.59
N ALA A 54 -12.54 5.78 2.51
CA ALA A 54 -13.83 5.17 2.22
C ALA A 54 -14.75 5.27 3.46
N TRP A 55 -16.07 5.21 3.27
CA TRP A 55 -17.04 5.26 4.35
C TRP A 55 -18.05 4.13 4.24
N ARG A 56 -18.61 3.73 5.38
CA ARG A 56 -19.76 2.83 5.42
C ARG A 56 -21.03 3.67 5.34
N ILE A 57 -21.97 3.26 4.48
CA ILE A 57 -23.33 3.81 4.41
C ILE A 57 -24.23 3.00 5.35
#